data_AF-A1ZQD7-F1
#
_entry.id   AF-A1ZQD7-F1
#
_cell.length_a   1.000
_cell.length_b   1.000
_cell.length_c   1.000
_cell.angle_alpha   90.00
_cell.angle_beta   90.00
_cell.angle_gamma   90.00
#
_symmetry.space_group_name_H-M   'P 1'
#
loop_
_entity.id
_entity.type
_entity.pdbx_description
1 polymer ?
#
loop_
_entity_poly.entity_id
_entity_poly.type
_entity_poly.pdbx_seq_one_letter_code
_entity_poly.pdbx_strand_id
1 'polypeptide(L)'
;MEKTIKNLTNAFMTVFAVAVKKSTRQGHVFWVIEPNLEDVDYTIIKFYDSKNNLLHEDRLENTHPDVIDEATIRHLNKTTKKLLGRAS
;
A
#
# COMPACT_ATOMS: atom_id res chain seq x y z
N MET A 1 29.80 26.93 50.16
CA MET A 1 30.29 25.55 49.91
C MET A 1 29.58 24.65 50.91
N GLU A 2 28.45 24.05 50.54
CA GLU A 2 27.91 22.82 51.14
C GLU A 2 26.65 22.35 50.39
N LYS A 3 26.77 21.15 49.83
CA LYS A 3 25.80 20.03 49.78
C LYS A 3 24.42 20.23 49.10
N THR A 4 24.35 19.62 47.92
CA THR A 4 23.43 18.51 47.59
C THR A 4 21.93 18.71 47.82
N ILE A 5 21.19 18.90 46.72
CA ILE A 5 19.90 18.24 46.52
C ILE A 5 19.95 17.53 45.17
N LYS A 6 20.36 16.26 45.22
CA LYS A 6 19.86 15.25 44.29
C LYS A 6 18.38 15.10 44.60
N ASN A 7 17.54 15.23 43.58
CA ASN A 7 16.27 14.53 43.36
C ASN A 7 15.36 15.45 42.54
N LEU A 8 15.02 15.03 41.32
CA LEU A 8 13.66 14.63 40.97
C LEU A 8 13.72 14.20 39.49
N THR A 9 13.95 12.92 39.25
CA THR A 9 12.89 11.95 38.92
C THR A 9 12.32 12.15 37.53
N ASN A 10 12.75 11.25 36.64
CA ASN A 10 11.86 10.49 35.78
C ASN A 10 10.79 11.29 35.02
N ALA A 11 11.17 11.94 33.93
CA ALA A 11 10.28 11.99 32.79
C ALA A 11 10.55 10.73 31.95
N PHE A 12 10.07 9.58 32.44
CA PHE A 12 9.79 8.43 31.59
C PHE A 12 8.79 8.94 30.54
N MET A 13 9.29 9.35 29.38
CA MET A 13 8.47 9.57 28.19
C MET A 13 7.95 8.20 27.76
N THR A 14 6.90 7.73 28.44
CA THR A 14 6.07 6.64 27.96
C THR A 14 5.36 7.18 26.73
N VAL A 15 6.01 7.06 25.58
CA VAL A 15 5.33 7.20 24.30
C VAL A 15 4.31 6.07 24.27
N PHE A 16 3.06 6.41 24.54
CA PHE A 16 1.95 5.54 24.21
C PHE A 16 1.98 5.39 22.69
N ALA A 17 2.63 4.33 22.22
CA ALA A 17 2.45 3.85 20.87
C ALA A 17 0.99 3.40 20.81
N VAL A 18 0.11 4.33 20.46
CA VAL A 18 -1.24 4.02 20.03
C VAL A 18 -1.04 3.20 18.77
N ALA A 19 -1.10 1.89 18.91
CA ALA A 19 -1.31 1.00 17.80
C ALA A 19 -2.67 1.39 17.21
N VAL A 20 -2.64 2.31 16.24
CA VAL A 20 -3.79 2.55 15.38
C VAL A 20 -3.95 1.25 14.61
N LYS A 21 -4.81 0.38 15.14
CA LYS A 21 -5.29 -0.81 14.44
C LYS A 21 -5.89 -0.27 13.15
N LYS A 22 -5.09 -0.33 12.08
CA LYS A 22 -5.40 0.21 10.76
C LYS A 22 -6.80 -0.30 10.42
N SER A 23 -7.74 0.64 10.43
CA SER A 23 -9.12 0.39 10.01
C SER A 23 -9.06 -0.42 8.73
N THR A 24 -9.81 -1.53 8.70
CA THR A 24 -10.05 -2.31 7.49
C THR A 24 -10.37 -1.30 6.40
N ARG A 25 -9.54 -1.22 5.35
CA ARG A 25 -9.66 -0.20 4.30
C ARG A 25 -11.04 -0.34 3.64
N GLN A 26 -12.05 0.31 4.18
CA GLN A 26 -13.40 0.46 3.61
C GLN A 26 -13.35 1.52 2.49
N GLY A 27 -12.32 1.46 1.65
CA GLY A 27 -12.11 2.38 0.55
C GLY A 27 -12.43 1.73 -0.79
N HIS A 28 -12.36 2.52 -1.85
CA HIS A 28 -12.31 2.03 -3.21
C HIS A 28 -10.84 1.88 -3.62
N VAL A 29 -10.55 0.82 -4.38
CA VAL A 29 -9.27 0.63 -5.06
C VAL A 29 -9.58 0.55 -6.54
N PHE A 30 -8.85 1.32 -7.34
CA PHE A 30 -8.88 1.23 -8.79
C PHE A 30 -7.47 0.98 -9.31
N TRP A 31 -7.37 0.48 -10.53
CA TRP A 31 -6.11 0.17 -11.17
C TRP A 31 -6.02 0.85 -12.53
N VAL A 32 -4.80 1.18 -12.92
CA VAL A 32 -4.47 1.81 -14.20
C VAL A 32 -3.37 0.97 -14.86
N ILE A 33 -3.50 0.79 -16.17
CA ILE A 33 -2.54 0.07 -16.98
C ILE A 33 -1.72 1.11 -17.74
N GLU A 34 -0.42 1.11 -17.48
CA GLU A 34 0.52 2.00 -18.13
C GLU A 34 1.28 1.20 -19.20
N PRO A 35 1.02 1.47 -20.50
CA PRO A 35 1.76 0.85 -21.58
C PRO A 35 3.20 1.34 -21.56
N ASN A 36 4.17 0.43 -21.70
CA ASN A 36 5.47 0.85 -22.20
C ASN A 36 5.40 0.89 -23.73
N LEU A 37 5.26 2.09 -24.29
CA LEU A 37 5.10 2.29 -25.73
C LEU A 37 6.37 1.93 -26.52
N GLU A 38 7.52 1.81 -25.85
CA GLU A 38 8.79 1.47 -26.46
C GLU A 38 9.13 -0.02 -26.33
N ASP A 39 8.50 -0.73 -25.39
CA ASP A 39 8.84 -2.11 -25.03
C ASP A 39 7.57 -2.92 -24.73
N VAL A 40 7.17 -3.78 -25.67
CA VAL A 40 5.97 -4.62 -25.56
C VAL A 40 6.17 -5.84 -24.65
N ASP A 41 7.37 -6.03 -24.10
CA ASP A 41 7.71 -7.19 -23.30
C ASP A 41 7.08 -7.14 -21.90
N TYR A 42 6.58 -5.99 -21.45
CA TYR A 42 5.86 -5.91 -20.18
C TYR A 42 4.89 -4.74 -20.10
N THR A 43 3.91 -4.88 -19.22
CA THR A 43 2.95 -3.84 -18.87
C THR A 43 3.02 -3.55 -17.38
N ILE A 44 2.96 -2.27 -17.00
CA ILE A 44 2.90 -1.85 -15.60
C ILE A 44 1.45 -1.63 -15.21
N ILE A 45 1.05 -2.15 -14.05
CA ILE A 45 -0.26 -1.95 -13.46
C ILE A 45 -0.09 -1.27 -12.12
N LYS A 46 -0.69 -0.10 -11.96
CA LYS A 46 -0.66 0.67 -10.71
C LYS A 46 -2.03 0.67 -10.06
N PHE A 47 -2.06 0.40 -8.76
CA PHE A 47 -3.26 0.40 -7.93
C PHE A 47 -3.28 1.63 -7.04
N TYR A 48 -4.41 2.31 -7.00
CA TYR A 48 -4.59 3.55 -6.25
C TYR A 48 -5.78 3.46 -5.29
N ASP A 49 -5.73 4.25 -4.22
CA ASP A 49 -6.93 4.53 -3.41
C ASP A 49 -7.76 5.67 -3.99
N SER A 50 -8.94 5.91 -3.43
CA SER A 50 -9.85 6.99 -3.85
C SER A 50 -9.29 8.42 -3.70
N LYS A 51 -8.11 8.59 -3.10
CA LYS A 51 -7.40 9.87 -2.99
C LYS A 51 -6.21 9.94 -3.96
N ASN A 52 -6.13 9.02 -4.93
CA ASN A 52 -5.04 8.86 -5.88
C ASN A 52 -3.69 8.51 -5.23
N ASN A 53 -3.65 7.98 -4.00
CA ASN A 53 -2.39 7.49 -3.43
C ASN A 53 -2.06 6.13 -4.04
N LEU A 54 -0.82 5.96 -4.51
CA LEU A 54 -0.32 4.68 -4.98
C LEU A 54 -0.29 3.67 -3.82
N LEU A 55 -0.94 2.52 -4.01
CA LEU A 55 -1.02 1.43 -3.04
C LEU A 55 -0.12 0.26 -3.40
N HIS A 56 0.03 -0.02 -4.69
CA HIS A 56 0.75 -1.18 -5.22
C HIS A 56 1.08 -0.98 -6.69
N GLU A 57 2.14 -1.64 -7.14
CA GLU A 57 2.54 -1.70 -8.54
C GLU A 57 2.87 -3.16 -8.89
N ASP A 58 2.31 -3.63 -10.00
CA ASP A 58 2.60 -4.93 -10.58
C ASP A 58 3.23 -4.75 -11.96
N ARG A 59 4.18 -5.64 -12.29
CA ARG A 59 4.74 -5.79 -13.62
C ARG A 59 4.25 -7.11 -14.20
N LEU A 60 3.54 -7.05 -15.33
CA LEU A 60 3.11 -8.23 -16.07
C LEU A 60 4.02 -8.41 -17.28
N GLU A 61 4.86 -9.45 -17.24
CA GLU A 61 5.71 -9.82 -18.37
C GLU A 61 4.87 -10.41 -19.52
N ASN A 62 5.36 -10.27 -20.74
CA ASN A 62 4.78 -10.76 -21.99
C ASN A 62 3.30 -10.39 -22.16
N THR A 63 2.88 -9.26 -21.60
CA THR A 63 1.50 -8.80 -21.63
C THR A 63 1.44 -7.47 -22.35
N HIS A 64 0.65 -7.41 -23.42
CA HIS A 64 0.39 -6.17 -24.14
C HIS A 64 -0.68 -5.35 -23.41
N PRO A 65 -0.52 -4.03 -23.27
CA PRO A 65 -1.44 -3.17 -22.52
C PRO A 65 -2.88 -3.16 -23.06
N ASP A 66 -3.02 -3.34 -24.37
CA ASP A 66 -4.34 -3.44 -25.03
C ASP A 66 -5.01 -4.82 -24.89
N VAL A 67 -4.29 -5.81 -24.34
CA VAL A 67 -4.77 -7.19 -24.20
C VAL A 67 -5.06 -7.47 -22.74
N ILE A 68 -6.32 -7.26 -22.36
CA ILE A 68 -6.81 -7.60 -21.02
C ILE A 68 -7.60 -8.91 -21.11
N ASP A 69 -6.90 -10.00 -20.84
CA ASP A 69 -7.49 -11.33 -20.83
C ASP A 69 -8.11 -11.69 -19.46
N GLU A 70 -8.82 -12.82 -19.42
CA GLU A 70 -9.51 -13.26 -18.20
C GLU A 70 -8.51 -13.55 -17.05
N ALA A 71 -7.31 -14.03 -17.37
CA ALA A 71 -6.27 -14.28 -16.38
C ALA A 71 -5.81 -12.99 -15.71
N THR A 72 -5.57 -11.95 -16.50
CA THR A 72 -5.24 -10.59 -16.05
C THR A 72 -6.34 -10.02 -15.18
N ILE A 73 -7.61 -10.12 -15.60
CA ILE A 73 -8.75 -9.65 -14.80
C ILE A 73 -8.84 -10.40 -13.46
N ARG A 74 -8.64 -11.72 -13.44
CA ARG A 74 -8.61 -12.49 -12.18
C ARG A 74 -7.48 -12.05 -11.26
N HIS A 75 -6.29 -11.80 -11.81
CA HIS A 75 -5.16 -11.25 -11.07
C HIS A 75 -5.48 -9.88 -10.46
N LEU A 76 -5.96 -8.94 -11.28
CA LEU A 76 -6.38 -7.59 -10.87
C LEU A 76 -7.42 -7.62 -9.74
N ASN A 77 -8.45 -8.45 -9.87
CA ASN A 77 -9.49 -8.62 -8.86
C ASN A 77 -8.96 -9.21 -7.54
N LYS A 78 -8.05 -10.18 -7.63
CA LYS A 78 -7.39 -10.78 -6.46
C LYS A 78 -6.54 -9.75 -5.72
N THR A 79 -5.71 -8.99 -6.46
CA THR A 79 -4.87 -7.92 -5.88
C THR A 79 -5.74 -6.83 -5.25
N THR A 80 -6.82 -6.43 -5.91
CA THR A 80 -7.80 -5.46 -5.36
C THR A 80 -8.39 -5.94 -4.02
N LYS A 81 -8.88 -7.19 -3.95
CA LYS A 81 -9.41 -7.77 -2.70
C LYS A 81 -8.38 -7.79 -1.58
N LYS A 82 -7.12 -8.14 -1.89
CA LYS A 82 -6.01 -8.11 -0.94
C LYS A 82 -5.74 -6.71 -0.42
N LEU A 83 -5.69 -5.70 -1.29
CA LEU A 83 -5.43 -4.31 -0.91
C LEU A 83 -6.54 -3.70 -0.05
N LEU A 84 -7.78 -4.16 -0.23
CA LEU A 84 -8.94 -3.83 0.61
C LEU A 84 -8.97 -4.59 1.94
N GLY A 85 -8.04 -5.52 2.18
CA GLY A 85 -8.06 -6.38 3.37
C GLY A 85 -9.23 -7.37 3.37
N ARG A 86 -9.72 -7.74 2.20
CA ARG A 86 -10.82 -8.69 1.97
C ARG A 86 -10.34 -10.03 1.38
N ALA A 87 -9.03 -10.29 1.42
CA ALA A 87 -8.50 -11.59 1.08
C ALA A 87 -8.80 -12.55 2.25
N SER A 88 -9.78 -13.43 2.03
CA SER A 88 -10.06 -14.59 2.88
C SER A 88 -9.00 -15.66 2.71
#